data_AF-U2P7V3-F1
#
_entry.id   AF-U2P7V3-F1
#
_cell.length_a   1.000
_cell.length_b   1.000
_cell.length_c   1.000
_cell.angle_alpha   90.00
_cell.angle_beta   90.00
_cell.angle_gamma   90.00
#
_symmetry.space_group_name_H-M   'P 1'
#
loop_
_entity.id
_entity.type
_entity.pdbx_description
1 polymer ?
#
loop_
_entity_poly.entity_id
_entity_poly.type
_entity_poly.pdbx_seq_one_letter_code
_entity_poly.pdbx_strand_id
1 'polypeptide(L)'
;MPTKIVALDIKERHPKLLDSKTDFIYARFGNQLLAILRQQLPDITIEDNIDIAIALTLYMEDIIAESGLWHGFVMRHKELYGKYLPFYPIDEDEYFLNEPNVEDIQFLIWNYLSFNEGKLIHPISPFILRAAQAVFNFCLNSFETLPVNEALHDYFHRCAFMDDFVTMRFTLEWLLFDSYLTFTPQLAAKYQNLHQHLYETLYAETDDIRQSMYMANSLSVFLFRVGPLAFYPSEWLENILRANGQDEYAERLSSIFFDNINIYKVIEEQDDGILFKLSDGKERFVEYAALNLKRGVIGKSKKIIMSLVFYMDRWELNGVMSMLPDDGDKPLAESTENTDAPSTIGIPNYKKLMKLSGNSPLFYFKDEKEYLDFLRKDMGLKNVDAQIGMFQGDGENIVAFIPSPSTGFETCSNAAQCICDERNPYYVATTGIDEQWNLFVSLSTHEMLQYLFERDMLPQLRFPCPPGLEAESHKIVVENWDFLERNFKRINY
;
A
#
# COMPACT_ATOMS: atom_id res chain seq x y z
N MET A 1 22.71 -11.91 15.08
CA MET A 1 21.80 -11.93 13.92
C MET A 1 21.95 -13.26 13.22
N PRO A 2 20.86 -13.86 12.72
CA PRO A 2 20.94 -15.14 12.01
C PRO A 2 21.84 -14.97 10.78
N THR A 3 22.76 -15.91 10.58
CA THR A 3 23.64 -15.96 9.40
C THR A 3 23.19 -17.01 8.40
N LYS A 4 22.02 -17.60 8.64
CA LYS A 4 21.49 -18.77 7.97
C LYS A 4 19.97 -18.73 8.02
N ILE A 5 19.33 -19.15 6.94
CA ILE A 5 17.88 -19.33 6.84
C ILE A 5 17.51 -20.68 7.48
N VAL A 6 16.49 -20.70 8.33
CA VAL A 6 15.95 -21.90 8.97
C VAL A 6 14.51 -22.15 8.51
N ALA A 7 13.98 -23.35 8.77
CA ALA A 7 12.61 -23.71 8.39
C ALA A 7 11.56 -22.75 8.99
N LEU A 8 11.83 -22.22 10.19
CA LEU A 8 10.94 -21.24 10.83
C LEU A 8 10.83 -19.95 10.00
N ASP A 9 11.93 -19.46 9.42
CA ASP A 9 11.93 -18.24 8.59
C ASP A 9 11.04 -18.40 7.34
N ILE A 10 10.92 -19.62 6.82
CA ILE A 10 10.03 -19.95 5.69
C ILE A 10 8.58 -20.06 6.18
N LYS A 11 8.35 -20.82 7.26
CA LYS A 11 7.03 -21.05 7.83
C LYS A 11 6.35 -19.77 8.31
N GLU A 12 7.10 -18.83 8.86
CA GLU A 12 6.59 -17.51 9.29
C GLU A 12 6.03 -16.70 8.12
N ARG A 13 6.37 -17.06 6.88
CA ARG A 13 5.91 -16.40 5.66
C ARG A 13 4.75 -17.12 4.99
N HIS A 14 4.26 -18.23 5.57
CA HIS A 14 3.07 -18.93 5.09
C HIS A 14 1.80 -18.41 5.77
N PRO A 15 0.65 -18.39 5.07
CA PRO A 15 -0.61 -18.01 5.68
C PRO A 15 -0.91 -18.92 6.88
N LYS A 16 -1.37 -18.35 7.99
CA LYS A 16 -1.69 -19.09 9.24
C LYS A 16 -0.57 -20.01 9.76
N LEU A 17 0.70 -19.77 9.40
CA LEU A 17 1.82 -20.64 9.76
C LEU A 17 1.56 -22.10 9.38
N LEU A 18 1.03 -22.34 8.16
CA LEU A 18 0.75 -23.69 7.65
C LEU A 18 1.93 -24.61 7.93
N ASP A 19 1.63 -25.80 8.47
CA ASP A 19 2.68 -26.78 8.76
C ASP A 19 2.99 -27.56 7.49
N SER A 20 4.16 -27.33 6.91
CA SER A 20 4.60 -28.07 5.74
C SER A 20 5.84 -28.91 6.03
N LYS A 21 5.84 -30.13 5.48
CA LYS A 21 7.01 -31.00 5.53
C LYS A 21 8.15 -30.50 4.62
N THR A 22 7.88 -29.52 3.76
CA THR A 22 8.83 -28.97 2.79
C THR A 22 9.62 -27.77 3.32
N ASP A 23 9.23 -27.15 4.45
CA ASP A 23 9.86 -25.93 4.98
C ASP A 23 11.38 -26.05 5.14
N PHE A 24 11.84 -27.20 5.65
CA PHE A 24 13.28 -27.46 5.81
C PHE A 24 14.01 -27.58 4.46
N ILE A 25 13.33 -28.10 3.43
CA ILE A 25 13.88 -28.24 2.08
C ILE A 25 14.00 -26.86 1.45
N TYR A 26 12.96 -26.03 1.53
CA TYR A 26 13.00 -24.65 1.05
C TYR A 26 14.00 -23.79 1.83
N ALA A 27 14.14 -23.94 3.15
CA ALA A 27 15.18 -23.26 3.91
C ALA A 27 16.60 -23.66 3.45
N ARG A 28 16.82 -24.94 3.11
CA ARG A 28 18.11 -25.40 2.54
C ARG A 28 18.36 -24.76 1.17
N PHE A 29 17.36 -24.71 0.31
CA PHE A 29 17.42 -24.04 -0.98
C PHE A 29 17.75 -22.54 -0.82
N GLY A 30 17.07 -21.84 0.08
CA GLY A 30 17.32 -20.45 0.40
C GLY A 30 18.73 -20.17 0.90
N ASN A 31 19.34 -21.08 1.67
CA ASN A 31 20.74 -20.95 2.05
C ASN A 31 21.73 -21.05 0.88
N GLN A 32 21.38 -21.79 -0.17
CA GLN A 32 22.19 -21.85 -1.40
C GLN A 32 22.04 -20.56 -2.21
N LEU A 33 20.81 -20.03 -2.30
CA LEU A 33 20.56 -18.70 -2.86
C LEU A 33 21.34 -17.61 -2.12
N LEU A 34 21.32 -17.62 -0.78
CA LEU A 34 22.05 -16.68 0.05
C LEU A 34 23.57 -16.71 -0.24
N ALA A 35 24.14 -17.90 -0.46
CA ALA A 35 25.54 -18.02 -0.83
C ALA A 35 25.85 -17.39 -2.21
N ILE A 36 24.96 -17.59 -3.19
CA ILE A 36 25.07 -16.97 -4.52
C ILE A 36 24.94 -15.45 -4.40
N LEU A 37 23.92 -14.95 -3.71
CA LEU A 37 23.66 -13.53 -3.52
C LEU A 37 24.83 -12.83 -2.84
N ARG A 38 25.39 -13.40 -1.77
CA ARG A 38 26.58 -12.83 -1.10
C ARG A 38 27.81 -12.74 -2.01
N GLN A 39 27.92 -13.62 -3.01
CA GLN A 39 28.99 -13.56 -4.01
C GLN A 39 28.71 -12.49 -5.08
N GLN A 40 27.46 -12.39 -5.54
CA GLN A 40 27.08 -11.49 -6.64
C GLN A 40 26.81 -10.05 -6.18
N LEU A 41 26.43 -9.87 -4.91
CA LEU A 41 26.04 -8.62 -4.26
C LEU A 41 26.89 -8.39 -2.98
N PRO A 42 28.23 -8.32 -3.09
CA PRO A 42 29.11 -8.26 -1.92
C PRO A 42 29.00 -6.95 -1.12
N ASP A 43 28.49 -5.88 -1.75
CA ASP A 43 28.33 -4.55 -1.14
C ASP A 43 26.97 -4.36 -0.46
N ILE A 44 26.08 -5.35 -0.58
CA ILE A 44 24.76 -5.37 0.07
C ILE A 44 24.91 -5.97 1.47
N THR A 45 24.11 -5.49 2.42
CA THR A 45 24.18 -5.96 3.82
C THR A 45 23.84 -7.45 3.91
N ILE A 46 24.24 -8.10 5.01
CA ILE A 46 23.94 -9.52 5.20
C ILE A 46 22.43 -9.71 5.38
N GLU A 47 21.80 -8.78 6.09
CA GLU A 47 20.37 -8.76 6.38
C GLU A 47 19.56 -8.62 5.08
N ASP A 48 19.89 -7.65 4.22
CA ASP A 48 19.22 -7.49 2.91
C ASP A 48 19.42 -8.74 2.02
N ASN A 49 20.62 -9.34 2.03
CA ASN A 49 20.87 -10.58 1.29
C ASN A 49 20.03 -11.76 1.82
N ILE A 50 19.78 -11.83 3.13
CA ILE A 50 18.91 -12.85 3.73
C ILE A 50 17.46 -12.62 3.32
N ASP A 51 16.97 -11.39 3.39
CA ASP A 51 15.59 -11.06 3.01
C ASP A 51 15.34 -11.35 1.52
N ILE A 52 16.27 -10.97 0.65
CA ILE A 52 16.20 -11.30 -0.79
C ILE A 52 16.22 -12.82 -1.01
N ALA A 53 17.08 -13.56 -0.29
CA ALA A 53 17.16 -15.01 -0.41
C ALA A 53 15.87 -15.72 0.04
N ILE A 54 15.24 -15.24 1.11
CA ILE A 54 13.94 -15.73 1.58
C ILE A 54 12.86 -15.41 0.55
N ALA A 55 12.81 -14.19 0.04
CA ALA A 55 11.83 -13.78 -0.97
C ALA A 55 11.91 -14.63 -2.24
N LEU A 56 13.12 -14.87 -2.75
CA LEU A 56 13.35 -15.71 -3.93
C LEU A 56 13.05 -17.20 -3.66
N THR A 57 13.22 -17.65 -2.42
CA THR A 57 12.81 -19.01 -2.01
C THR A 57 11.30 -19.15 -2.04
N LEU A 58 10.57 -18.17 -1.51
CA LEU A 58 9.11 -18.15 -1.46
C LEU A 58 8.49 -17.92 -2.83
N TYR A 59 9.16 -17.15 -3.69
CA TYR A 59 8.82 -17.05 -5.12
C TYR A 59 8.88 -18.42 -5.80
N MET A 60 9.97 -19.19 -5.59
CA MET A 60 10.09 -20.54 -6.14
C MET A 60 9.03 -21.47 -5.56
N GLU A 61 8.74 -21.37 -4.26
CA GLU A 61 7.68 -22.16 -3.62
C GLU A 61 6.29 -21.81 -4.17
N ASP A 62 6.00 -20.53 -4.40
CA ASP A 62 4.76 -20.01 -4.97
C ASP A 62 4.50 -20.54 -6.38
N ILE A 63 5.48 -20.45 -7.29
CA ILE A 63 5.31 -20.96 -8.66
C ILE A 63 5.19 -22.49 -8.70
N ILE A 64 5.94 -23.22 -7.87
CA ILE A 64 5.90 -24.69 -7.83
C ILE A 64 4.61 -25.20 -7.19
N ALA A 65 4.13 -24.51 -6.16
CA ALA A 65 2.85 -24.83 -5.53
C ALA A 65 1.66 -24.25 -6.30
N GLU A 66 1.88 -23.52 -7.38
CA GLU A 66 0.85 -22.79 -8.13
C GLU A 66 -0.04 -21.95 -7.19
N SER A 67 0.57 -21.25 -6.23
CA SER A 67 -0.20 -20.53 -5.19
C SER A 67 -0.87 -19.26 -5.75
N GLY A 68 -0.35 -18.72 -6.84
CA GLY A 68 -0.97 -17.64 -7.62
C GLY A 68 -0.57 -16.24 -7.20
N LEU A 69 0.40 -16.06 -6.28
CA LEU A 69 0.83 -14.73 -5.84
C LEU A 69 1.55 -13.99 -6.97
N TRP A 70 2.62 -14.60 -7.49
CA TRP A 70 3.38 -14.03 -8.59
C TRP A 70 2.54 -13.95 -9.86
N HIS A 71 1.84 -15.03 -10.19
CA HIS A 71 0.97 -15.09 -11.36
C HIS A 71 -0.09 -13.99 -11.33
N GLY A 72 -0.76 -13.79 -10.18
CA GLY A 72 -1.74 -12.73 -10.00
C GLY A 72 -1.12 -11.33 -10.17
N PHE A 73 0.09 -11.11 -9.66
CA PHE A 73 0.81 -9.86 -9.85
C PHE A 73 1.11 -9.55 -11.33
N VAL A 74 1.75 -10.48 -12.05
CA VAL A 74 2.19 -10.23 -13.43
C VAL A 74 1.01 -10.11 -14.40
N MET A 75 -0.06 -10.88 -14.17
CA MET A 75 -1.31 -10.74 -14.94
C MET A 75 -1.96 -9.38 -14.68
N ARG A 76 -2.04 -8.96 -13.42
CA ARG A 76 -2.63 -7.67 -13.09
C ARG A 76 -1.79 -6.49 -13.58
N HIS A 77 -0.47 -6.63 -13.57
CA HIS A 77 0.43 -5.66 -14.18
C HIS A 77 0.22 -5.58 -15.70
N LYS A 78 0.03 -6.73 -16.39
CA LYS A 78 -0.31 -6.77 -17.83
C LYS A 78 -1.64 -6.10 -18.13
N GLU A 79 -2.65 -6.29 -17.29
CA GLU A 79 -3.94 -5.60 -17.44
C GLU A 79 -3.84 -4.08 -17.29
N LEU A 80 -3.08 -3.61 -16.30
CA LEU A 80 -2.92 -2.18 -16.02
C LEU A 80 -2.03 -1.46 -17.05
N TYR A 81 -0.95 -2.11 -17.48
CA TYR A 81 0.15 -1.46 -18.22
C TYR A 81 0.50 -2.09 -19.56
N GLY A 82 -0.20 -3.17 -19.96
CA GLY A 82 0.04 -3.86 -21.23
C GLY A 82 1.31 -4.72 -21.29
N LYS A 83 2.00 -4.94 -20.16
CA LYS A 83 3.24 -5.72 -20.05
C LYS A 83 3.28 -6.52 -18.74
N TYR A 84 3.92 -7.69 -18.71
CA TYR A 84 3.94 -8.56 -17.51
C TYR A 84 4.71 -7.97 -16.32
N LEU A 85 5.76 -7.19 -16.57
CA LEU A 85 6.56 -6.54 -15.52
C LEU A 85 6.94 -5.11 -15.90
N PRO A 86 7.26 -4.26 -14.91
CA PRO A 86 7.82 -2.94 -15.18
C PRO A 86 9.27 -3.05 -15.67
N PHE A 87 9.73 -2.03 -16.39
CA PHE A 87 11.13 -1.82 -16.84
C PHE A 87 11.71 -2.80 -17.86
N TYR A 88 11.38 -4.10 -17.80
CA TYR A 88 12.05 -5.14 -18.58
C TYR A 88 11.36 -5.41 -19.92
N PRO A 89 12.11 -5.55 -21.02
CA PRO A 89 11.57 -6.06 -22.27
C PRO A 89 11.33 -7.57 -22.10
N ILE A 90 10.07 -8.00 -22.18
CA ILE A 90 9.68 -9.41 -22.07
C ILE A 90 9.33 -9.94 -23.45
N ASP A 91 9.93 -11.06 -23.83
CA ASP A 91 9.49 -11.87 -24.97
C ASP A 91 8.39 -12.82 -24.49
N GLU A 92 7.15 -12.59 -24.94
CA GLU A 92 6.01 -13.40 -24.50
C GLU A 92 6.09 -14.86 -24.98
N ASP A 93 6.88 -15.15 -26.02
CA ASP A 93 7.06 -16.52 -26.52
C ASP A 93 8.04 -17.33 -25.65
N GLU A 94 8.89 -16.66 -24.87
CA GLU A 94 9.91 -17.28 -23.99
C GLU A 94 9.63 -17.07 -22.49
N TYR A 95 8.56 -16.35 -22.14
CA TYR A 95 8.20 -16.03 -20.75
C TYR A 95 7.16 -17.02 -20.20
N PHE A 96 7.61 -17.96 -19.37
CA PHE A 96 6.78 -19.02 -18.82
C PHE A 96 6.32 -18.66 -17.40
N LEU A 97 5.03 -18.41 -17.22
CA LEU A 97 4.45 -17.91 -15.97
C LEU A 97 4.62 -18.85 -14.75
N ASN A 98 4.76 -20.16 -14.99
CA ASN A 98 4.88 -21.17 -13.95
C ASN A 98 6.33 -21.69 -13.80
N GLU A 99 7.29 -21.06 -14.49
CA GLU A 99 8.72 -21.36 -14.38
C GLU A 99 9.46 -20.12 -13.89
N PRO A 100 10.66 -20.25 -13.29
CA PRO A 100 11.47 -19.08 -12.98
C PRO A 100 11.84 -18.33 -14.28
N ASN A 101 11.74 -16.99 -14.29
CA ASN A 101 12.30 -16.15 -15.36
C ASN A 101 13.38 -15.20 -14.82
N VAL A 102 14.30 -14.75 -15.67
CA VAL A 102 15.38 -13.84 -15.25
C VAL A 102 14.81 -12.50 -14.80
N GLU A 103 13.80 -11.99 -15.50
CA GLU A 103 13.12 -10.73 -15.28
C GLU A 103 12.39 -10.72 -13.93
N ASP A 104 11.79 -11.85 -13.54
CA ASP A 104 11.08 -12.03 -12.26
C ASP A 104 12.06 -11.89 -11.09
N ILE A 105 13.19 -12.61 -11.19
CA ILE A 105 14.26 -12.56 -10.20
C ILE A 105 14.90 -11.17 -10.16
N GLN A 106 15.07 -10.52 -11.32
CA GLN A 106 15.59 -9.17 -11.40
C GLN A 106 14.66 -8.17 -10.71
N PHE A 107 13.35 -8.28 -10.94
CA PHE A 107 12.34 -7.48 -10.26
C PHE A 107 12.38 -7.68 -8.74
N LEU A 108 12.39 -8.93 -8.26
CA LEU A 108 12.36 -9.23 -6.83
C LEU A 108 13.61 -8.70 -6.11
N ILE A 109 14.80 -8.87 -6.71
CA ILE A 109 16.04 -8.28 -6.17
C ILE A 109 15.92 -6.75 -6.12
N TRP A 110 15.49 -6.10 -7.20
CA TRP A 110 15.33 -4.64 -7.24
C TRP A 110 14.32 -4.14 -6.20
N ASN A 111 13.16 -4.80 -6.08
CA ASN A 111 12.07 -4.39 -5.20
C ASN A 111 12.52 -4.39 -3.74
N TYR A 112 13.20 -5.46 -3.30
CA TYR A 112 13.75 -5.55 -1.94
C TYR A 112 14.88 -4.56 -1.68
N LEU A 113 15.79 -4.38 -2.64
CA LEU A 113 16.85 -3.37 -2.50
C LEU A 113 16.29 -1.94 -2.42
N SER A 114 15.13 -1.70 -3.05
CA SER A 114 14.44 -0.41 -3.03
C SER A 114 13.75 -0.11 -1.69
N PHE A 115 13.71 -1.06 -0.74
CA PHE A 115 13.20 -0.81 0.61
C PHE A 115 14.14 0.07 1.45
N ASN A 116 15.42 0.16 1.07
CA ASN A 116 16.42 0.92 1.80
C ASN A 116 16.22 2.43 1.58
N GLU A 117 15.57 3.09 2.54
CA GLU A 117 15.27 4.52 2.49
C GLU A 117 16.54 5.35 2.27
N GLY A 118 16.49 6.25 1.28
CA GLY A 118 17.61 7.11 0.91
C GLY A 118 18.58 6.53 -0.13
N LYS A 119 18.35 5.32 -0.65
CA LYS A 119 19.09 4.79 -1.81
C LYS A 119 18.16 4.48 -2.97
N LEU A 120 18.19 5.33 -3.98
CA LEU A 120 17.49 5.06 -5.21
C LEU A 120 18.33 4.16 -6.13
N ILE A 121 17.84 2.95 -6.39
CA ILE A 121 18.56 1.95 -7.21
C ILE A 121 17.89 1.83 -8.57
N HIS A 122 18.70 1.93 -9.62
CA HIS A 122 18.26 1.78 -11.00
C HIS A 122 17.82 0.33 -11.27
N PRO A 123 16.59 0.06 -11.77
CA PRO A 123 16.05 -1.30 -11.91
C PRO A 123 16.81 -2.18 -12.89
N ILE A 124 17.23 -1.63 -14.03
CA ILE A 124 18.05 -2.35 -15.03
C ILE A 124 19.57 -2.28 -14.77
N SER A 125 19.97 -2.11 -13.51
CA SER A 125 21.40 -2.03 -13.17
C SER A 125 22.15 -3.31 -13.55
N PRO A 126 23.35 -3.22 -14.16
CA PRO A 126 24.13 -4.40 -14.57
C PRO A 126 24.47 -5.37 -13.43
N PHE A 127 24.59 -4.88 -12.18
CA PHE A 127 24.87 -5.78 -11.06
C PHE A 127 23.64 -6.61 -10.66
N ILE A 128 22.42 -6.03 -10.75
CA ILE A 128 21.17 -6.75 -10.49
C ILE A 128 20.98 -7.81 -11.58
N LEU A 129 21.19 -7.46 -12.85
CA LEU A 129 21.09 -8.42 -13.96
C LEU A 129 22.03 -9.62 -13.78
N ARG A 130 23.31 -9.38 -13.43
CA ARG A 130 24.27 -10.47 -13.20
C ARG A 130 23.87 -11.35 -12.03
N ALA A 131 23.40 -10.77 -10.93
CA ALA A 131 22.90 -11.52 -9.78
C ALA A 131 21.66 -12.35 -10.17
N ALA A 132 20.72 -11.75 -10.90
CA ALA A 132 19.51 -12.41 -11.38
C ALA A 132 19.82 -13.59 -12.30
N GLN A 133 20.74 -13.45 -13.24
CA GLN A 133 21.18 -14.54 -14.12
C GLN A 133 21.83 -15.70 -13.34
N ALA A 134 22.67 -15.39 -12.35
CA ALA A 134 23.30 -16.43 -11.52
C ALA A 134 22.26 -17.18 -10.67
N VAL A 135 21.29 -16.45 -10.10
CA VAL A 135 20.18 -17.04 -9.34
C VAL A 135 19.26 -17.84 -10.24
N PHE A 136 18.86 -17.31 -11.40
CA PHE A 136 18.02 -17.99 -12.39
C PHE A 136 18.59 -19.35 -12.78
N ASN A 137 19.88 -19.41 -13.11
CA ASN A 137 20.54 -20.67 -13.45
C ASN A 137 20.45 -21.69 -12.30
N PHE A 138 20.52 -21.25 -11.05
CA PHE A 138 20.37 -22.14 -9.89
C PHE A 138 18.92 -22.57 -9.67
N CYS A 139 17.97 -21.63 -9.79
CA CYS A 139 16.53 -21.88 -9.69
C CYS A 139 16.07 -22.88 -10.75
N LEU A 140 16.40 -22.65 -12.02
CA LEU A 140 16.05 -23.51 -13.15
C LEU A 140 16.56 -24.95 -12.97
N ASN A 141 17.81 -25.11 -12.52
CA ASN A 141 18.38 -26.44 -12.25
C ASN A 141 17.72 -27.16 -11.06
N SER A 142 17.09 -26.42 -10.16
CA SER A 142 16.47 -26.97 -8.96
C SER A 142 14.96 -27.17 -9.11
N PHE A 143 14.33 -26.46 -10.07
CA PHE A 143 12.88 -26.40 -10.29
C PHE A 143 12.24 -27.79 -10.32
N GLU A 144 12.75 -28.68 -11.17
CA GLU A 144 12.25 -30.07 -11.33
C GLU A 144 12.45 -30.98 -10.10
N THR A 145 13.24 -30.55 -9.11
CA THR A 145 13.61 -31.37 -7.95
C THR A 145 13.01 -30.88 -6.64
N LEU A 146 12.55 -29.62 -6.61
CA LEU A 146 11.93 -29.04 -5.44
C LEU A 146 10.53 -29.64 -5.26
N PRO A 147 10.14 -30.01 -4.02
CA PRO A 147 8.84 -30.60 -3.77
C PRO A 147 7.73 -29.54 -3.81
N VAL A 148 6.57 -29.93 -4.33
CA VAL A 148 5.33 -29.16 -4.20
C VAL A 148 4.96 -29.05 -2.73
N ASN A 149 4.72 -27.82 -2.25
CA ASN A 149 4.11 -27.60 -0.95
C ASN A 149 2.60 -27.83 -1.07
N GLU A 150 2.17 -29.08 -0.86
CA GLU A 150 0.76 -29.48 -0.96
C GLU A 150 -0.16 -28.68 -0.03
N ALA A 151 0.32 -28.26 1.15
CA ALA A 151 -0.48 -27.50 2.10
C ALA A 151 -0.77 -26.08 1.58
N LEU A 152 0.24 -25.43 0.99
CA LEU A 152 0.11 -24.11 0.38
C LEU A 152 -0.75 -24.17 -0.90
N HIS A 153 -0.52 -25.17 -1.75
CA HIS A 153 -1.33 -25.45 -2.94
C HIS A 153 -2.81 -25.63 -2.57
N ASP A 154 -3.11 -26.56 -1.65
CA ASP A 154 -4.48 -26.82 -1.20
C ASP A 154 -5.16 -25.58 -0.60
N TYR A 155 -4.39 -24.72 0.09
CA TYR A 155 -4.93 -23.49 0.68
C TYR A 155 -5.55 -22.58 -0.37
N PHE A 156 -4.85 -22.32 -1.48
CA PHE A 156 -5.28 -21.41 -2.54
C PHE A 156 -6.14 -22.05 -3.63
N HIS A 157 -6.16 -23.37 -3.77
CA HIS A 157 -7.06 -24.05 -4.71
C HIS A 157 -8.38 -24.55 -4.10
N ARG A 158 -8.40 -24.87 -2.80
CA ARG A 158 -9.67 -25.24 -2.14
C ARG A 158 -10.40 -24.04 -1.56
N CYS A 159 -9.67 -22.96 -1.27
CA CYS A 159 -10.20 -21.70 -0.76
C CYS A 159 -11.12 -21.87 0.46
N ALA A 160 -10.90 -22.89 1.30
CA ALA A 160 -11.69 -23.11 2.52
C ALA A 160 -11.65 -21.89 3.46
N PHE A 161 -10.64 -21.02 3.29
CA PHE A 161 -10.56 -19.78 4.02
C PHE A 161 -11.65 -18.76 3.67
N MET A 162 -12.35 -18.92 2.55
CA MET A 162 -13.46 -18.07 2.11
C MET A 162 -14.80 -18.45 2.73
N ASP A 163 -14.89 -19.56 3.46
CA ASP A 163 -16.16 -20.04 4.02
C ASP A 163 -16.63 -19.23 5.24
N ASP A 164 -15.72 -18.47 5.87
CA ASP A 164 -16.04 -17.61 7.00
C ASP A 164 -15.20 -16.31 6.98
N PHE A 165 -15.78 -15.24 7.51
CA PHE A 165 -15.16 -13.92 7.52
C PHE A 165 -13.84 -13.87 8.29
N VAL A 166 -13.75 -14.55 9.44
CA VAL A 166 -12.58 -14.47 10.32
C VAL A 166 -11.37 -15.11 9.66
N THR A 167 -11.56 -16.28 9.06
CA THR A 167 -10.51 -16.97 8.35
C THR A 167 -10.09 -16.21 7.09
N MET A 168 -11.04 -15.66 6.33
CA MET A 168 -10.73 -14.82 5.17
C MET A 168 -9.90 -13.60 5.61
N ARG A 169 -10.31 -12.91 6.68
CA ARG A 169 -9.57 -11.78 7.26
C ARG A 169 -8.15 -12.13 7.68
N PHE A 170 -7.91 -13.30 8.29
CA PHE A 170 -6.55 -13.75 8.60
C PHE A 170 -5.68 -13.97 7.35
N THR A 171 -6.29 -14.31 6.21
CA THR A 171 -5.57 -14.36 4.93
C THR A 171 -5.17 -12.97 4.47
N LEU A 172 -6.05 -11.98 4.65
CA LEU A 172 -5.75 -10.57 4.39
C LEU A 172 -4.65 -10.03 5.32
N GLU A 173 -4.67 -10.42 6.60
CA GLU A 173 -3.63 -10.06 7.56
C GLU A 173 -2.26 -10.60 7.12
N TRP A 174 -2.20 -11.87 6.67
CA TRP A 174 -0.97 -12.43 6.12
C TRP A 174 -0.47 -11.69 4.87
N LEU A 175 -1.36 -11.34 3.94
CA LEU A 175 -1.00 -10.50 2.78
C LEU A 175 -0.48 -9.12 3.21
N LEU A 176 -0.96 -8.60 4.33
CA LEU A 176 -0.51 -7.31 4.83
C LEU A 176 0.89 -7.40 5.49
N PHE A 177 1.12 -8.39 6.35
CA PHE A 177 2.28 -8.41 7.26
C PHE A 177 3.41 -9.34 6.84
N ASP A 178 3.13 -10.45 6.16
CA ASP A 178 4.07 -11.58 6.12
C ASP A 178 4.39 -12.07 4.71
N SER A 179 3.49 -11.89 3.73
CA SER A 179 3.70 -12.32 2.35
C SER A 179 4.95 -11.71 1.71
N TYR A 180 5.72 -12.54 1.00
CA TYR A 180 6.99 -12.14 0.37
C TYR A 180 6.84 -11.05 -0.69
N LEU A 181 5.68 -10.98 -1.34
CA LEU A 181 5.47 -10.06 -2.47
C LEU A 181 4.90 -8.71 -2.00
N THR A 182 4.04 -8.74 -0.99
CA THR A 182 3.25 -7.57 -0.57
C THR A 182 3.80 -6.88 0.67
N PHE A 183 4.63 -7.57 1.46
CA PHE A 183 5.27 -6.99 2.65
C PHE A 183 6.08 -5.73 2.31
N THR A 184 5.97 -4.73 3.18
CA THR A 184 6.72 -3.47 3.05
C THR A 184 7.15 -2.94 4.43
N PRO A 185 8.42 -2.55 4.64
CA PRO A 185 8.89 -2.06 5.93
C PRO A 185 8.16 -0.81 6.44
N GLN A 186 7.74 0.07 5.53
CA GLN A 186 7.00 1.31 5.82
C GLN A 186 5.67 1.07 6.56
N LEU A 187 5.12 -0.15 6.49
CA LEU A 187 3.91 -0.55 7.20
C LEU A 187 4.06 -0.40 8.72
N ALA A 188 5.23 -0.69 9.29
CA ALA A 188 5.46 -0.63 10.73
C ALA A 188 5.15 0.77 11.30
N ALA A 189 5.62 1.81 10.59
CA ALA A 189 5.30 3.23 10.77
C ALA A 189 3.81 3.50 11.00
N LYS A 190 3.03 3.24 9.93
CA LYS A 190 1.59 3.49 9.87
C LYS A 190 0.81 2.64 10.87
N TYR A 191 1.18 1.36 11.00
CA TYR A 191 0.54 0.45 11.93
C TYR A 191 0.72 0.92 13.38
N GLN A 192 1.93 1.33 13.77
CA GLN A 192 2.19 1.86 15.11
C GLN A 192 1.36 3.11 15.40
N ASN A 193 1.25 4.03 14.44
CA ASN A 193 0.42 5.23 14.59
C ASN A 193 -1.08 4.88 14.77
N LEU A 194 -1.61 3.97 13.95
CA LEU A 194 -2.99 3.49 14.09
C LEU A 194 -3.22 2.84 15.46
N HIS A 195 -2.32 1.93 15.85
CA HIS A 195 -2.40 1.24 17.14
C HIS A 195 -2.36 2.22 18.32
N GLN A 196 -1.44 3.18 18.30
CA GLN A 196 -1.31 4.19 19.34
C GLN A 196 -2.58 5.04 19.45
N HIS A 197 -3.11 5.51 18.32
CA HIS A 197 -4.34 6.29 18.29
C HIS A 197 -5.54 5.54 18.87
N LEU A 198 -5.70 4.25 18.49
CA LEU A 198 -6.77 3.41 19.01
C LEU A 198 -6.61 3.15 20.51
N TYR A 199 -5.38 2.89 20.97
CA TYR A 199 -5.09 2.70 22.40
C TYR A 199 -5.47 3.94 23.20
N GLU A 200 -4.97 5.12 22.80
CA GLU A 200 -5.24 6.40 23.47
C GLU A 200 -6.73 6.74 23.51
N THR A 201 -7.44 6.48 22.41
CA THR A 201 -8.85 6.89 22.26
C THR A 201 -9.83 5.93 22.94
N LEU A 202 -9.54 4.63 22.93
CA LEU A 202 -10.54 3.59 23.28
C LEU A 202 -10.13 2.66 24.42
N TYR A 203 -8.83 2.49 24.68
CA TYR A 203 -8.34 1.44 25.57
C TYR A 203 -7.45 1.93 26.71
N ALA A 204 -7.06 3.21 26.71
CA ALA A 204 -6.16 3.80 27.70
C ALA A 204 -6.72 3.74 29.13
N GLU A 205 -8.03 3.94 29.32
CA GLU A 205 -8.66 3.86 30.65
C GLU A 205 -8.61 2.44 31.23
N THR A 206 -8.71 1.42 30.38
CA THR A 206 -8.70 0.00 30.76
C THR A 206 -7.31 -0.64 30.72
N ASP A 207 -6.33 0.05 30.14
CA ASP A 207 -4.98 -0.46 29.84
C ASP A 207 -4.98 -1.79 29.06
N ASP A 208 -5.90 -1.96 28.11
CA ASP A 208 -6.04 -3.20 27.33
C ASP A 208 -5.29 -3.16 26.00
N ILE A 209 -3.96 -3.26 26.11
CA ILE A 209 -3.04 -3.25 24.96
C ILE A 209 -3.32 -4.39 23.97
N ARG A 210 -3.77 -5.56 24.47
CA ARG A 210 -4.02 -6.70 23.58
C ARG A 210 -5.26 -6.47 22.71
N GLN A 211 -6.31 -5.88 23.27
CA GLN A 211 -7.49 -5.51 22.49
C GLN A 211 -7.20 -4.38 21.50
N SER A 212 -6.38 -3.39 21.89
CA SER A 212 -5.99 -2.33 20.94
C SER A 212 -5.18 -2.88 19.78
N MET A 213 -4.24 -3.81 20.03
CA MET A 213 -3.49 -4.49 18.96
C MET A 213 -4.41 -5.30 18.05
N TYR A 214 -5.32 -6.08 18.62
CA TYR A 214 -6.25 -6.88 17.82
C TYR A 214 -7.19 -6.01 16.98
N MET A 215 -7.68 -4.89 17.51
CA MET A 215 -8.44 -3.90 16.75
C MET A 215 -7.61 -3.28 15.62
N ALA A 216 -6.37 -2.89 15.90
CA ALA A 216 -5.47 -2.32 14.89
C ALA A 216 -5.23 -3.29 13.73
N ASN A 217 -4.93 -4.57 14.01
CA ASN A 217 -4.77 -5.62 12.99
C ASN A 217 -6.05 -5.80 12.17
N SER A 218 -7.21 -5.78 12.82
CA SER A 218 -8.51 -5.96 12.18
C SER A 218 -8.85 -4.83 11.20
N LEU A 219 -8.48 -3.60 11.55
CA LEU A 219 -8.73 -2.43 10.71
C LEU A 219 -7.68 -2.30 9.60
N SER A 220 -6.42 -2.61 9.88
CA SER A 220 -5.31 -2.35 8.96
C SER A 220 -5.48 -3.05 7.61
N VAL A 221 -6.09 -4.23 7.56
CA VAL A 221 -6.31 -4.96 6.31
C VAL A 221 -7.31 -4.30 5.35
N PHE A 222 -8.14 -3.37 5.85
CA PHE A 222 -9.08 -2.59 5.05
C PHE A 222 -8.63 -1.13 4.86
N LEU A 223 -7.68 -0.66 5.66
CA LEU A 223 -7.21 0.73 5.62
C LEU A 223 -5.94 0.91 4.79
N PHE A 224 -5.10 -0.12 4.68
CA PHE A 224 -3.78 0.02 4.09
C PHE A 224 -3.67 -0.67 2.73
N ARG A 225 -2.98 0.03 1.82
CA ARG A 225 -2.53 -0.49 0.53
C ARG A 225 -1.09 -0.98 0.65
N VAL A 226 -0.78 -2.10 -0.01
CA VAL A 226 0.52 -2.76 0.08
C VAL A 226 0.99 -3.35 -1.25
N GLY A 227 2.23 -3.82 -1.25
CA GLY A 227 2.89 -4.43 -2.39
C GLY A 227 3.17 -3.47 -3.54
N PRO A 228 3.73 -4.00 -4.64
CA PRO A 228 4.20 -3.18 -5.77
C PRO A 228 3.12 -2.38 -6.50
N LEU A 229 1.86 -2.81 -6.43
CA LEU A 229 0.73 -2.18 -7.12
C LEU A 229 -0.11 -1.26 -6.21
N ALA A 230 0.27 -1.14 -4.93
CA ALA A 230 -0.47 -0.39 -3.92
C ALA A 230 -1.95 -0.76 -3.86
N PHE A 231 -2.22 -2.06 -3.79
CA PHE A 231 -3.58 -2.59 -3.64
C PHE A 231 -3.90 -2.88 -2.19
N TYR A 232 -5.18 -2.82 -1.85
CA TYR A 232 -5.68 -3.40 -0.60
C TYR A 232 -5.43 -4.91 -0.58
N PRO A 233 -5.22 -5.51 0.61
CA PRO A 233 -5.12 -6.96 0.75
C PRO A 233 -6.24 -7.74 0.06
N SER A 234 -7.47 -7.23 0.04
CA SER A 234 -8.60 -7.87 -0.66
C SER A 234 -8.42 -7.91 -2.17
N GLU A 235 -7.91 -6.84 -2.77
CA GLU A 235 -7.60 -6.77 -4.20
C GLU A 235 -6.43 -7.69 -4.56
N TRP A 236 -5.43 -7.81 -3.67
CA TRP A 236 -4.37 -8.81 -3.83
C TRP A 236 -4.91 -10.23 -3.80
N LEU A 237 -5.77 -10.56 -2.83
CA LEU A 237 -6.39 -11.88 -2.73
C LEU A 237 -7.28 -12.19 -3.93
N GLU A 238 -7.99 -11.19 -4.46
CA GLU A 238 -8.79 -11.29 -5.68
C GLU A 238 -7.94 -11.71 -6.88
N ASN A 239 -6.77 -11.11 -7.07
CA ASN A 239 -5.84 -11.48 -8.15
C ASN A 239 -5.29 -12.90 -7.98
N ILE A 240 -4.99 -13.32 -6.74
CA ILE A 240 -4.53 -14.68 -6.42
C ILE A 240 -5.63 -15.70 -6.76
N LEU A 241 -6.87 -15.42 -6.36
CA LEU A 241 -8.01 -16.30 -6.64
C LEU A 241 -8.25 -16.44 -8.14
N ARG A 242 -8.21 -15.35 -8.91
CA ARG A 242 -8.34 -15.42 -10.38
C ARG A 242 -7.22 -16.21 -11.03
N ALA A 243 -5.98 -16.04 -10.58
CA ALA A 243 -4.84 -16.83 -11.06
C ALA A 243 -5.07 -18.35 -10.88
N ASN A 244 -5.82 -18.73 -9.83
CA ASN A 244 -6.15 -20.12 -9.52
C ASN A 244 -7.52 -20.58 -10.06
N GLY A 245 -8.16 -19.80 -10.94
CA GLY A 245 -9.45 -20.12 -11.54
C GLY A 245 -10.63 -20.06 -10.57
N GLN A 246 -10.50 -19.29 -9.48
CA GLN A 246 -11.49 -19.15 -8.41
C GLN A 246 -12.31 -17.88 -8.56
N ASP A 247 -12.85 -17.64 -9.77
CA ASP A 247 -13.53 -16.40 -10.14
C ASP A 247 -14.74 -16.08 -9.24
N GLU A 248 -15.52 -17.09 -8.82
CA GLU A 248 -16.66 -16.89 -7.91
C GLU A 248 -16.23 -16.30 -6.56
N TYR A 249 -15.12 -16.79 -6.00
CA TYR A 249 -14.57 -16.26 -4.76
C TYR A 249 -13.96 -14.87 -4.94
N ALA A 250 -13.34 -14.60 -6.10
CA ALA A 250 -12.83 -13.28 -6.45
C ALA A 250 -13.97 -12.25 -6.55
N GLU A 251 -15.07 -12.59 -7.23
CA GLU A 251 -16.26 -11.74 -7.31
C GLU A 251 -16.86 -11.48 -5.93
N ARG A 252 -16.90 -12.48 -5.05
CA ARG A 252 -17.36 -12.32 -3.66
C ARG A 252 -16.53 -11.27 -2.90
N LEU A 253 -15.20 -11.25 -3.05
CA LEU A 253 -14.36 -10.24 -2.40
C LEU A 253 -14.68 -8.82 -2.87
N SER A 254 -14.97 -8.64 -4.16
CA SER A 254 -15.31 -7.33 -4.74
C SER A 254 -16.63 -6.76 -4.18
N SER A 255 -17.48 -7.60 -3.58
CA SER A 255 -18.74 -7.21 -2.95
C SER A 255 -18.61 -6.84 -1.46
N ILE A 256 -17.42 -6.99 -0.87
CA ILE A 256 -17.19 -6.64 0.52
C ILE A 256 -17.42 -5.14 0.72
N PHE A 257 -18.15 -4.81 1.78
CA PHE A 257 -18.33 -3.43 2.20
C PHE A 257 -17.84 -3.25 3.64
N PHE A 258 -16.86 -2.38 3.81
CA PHE A 258 -16.24 -2.09 5.10
C PHE A 258 -16.84 -0.81 5.70
N ASP A 259 -17.58 -0.97 6.80
CA ASP A 259 -17.90 0.14 7.69
C ASP A 259 -16.77 0.27 8.72
N ASN A 260 -15.94 1.30 8.54
CA ASN A 260 -14.88 1.64 9.48
C ASN A 260 -15.46 1.92 10.89
N ILE A 261 -14.58 2.05 11.87
CA ILE A 261 -14.96 2.29 13.26
C ILE A 261 -15.95 3.45 13.37
N ASN A 262 -17.12 3.18 13.95
CA ASN A 262 -18.20 4.14 14.07
C ASN A 262 -18.99 3.92 15.37
N ILE A 263 -19.78 4.91 15.74
CA ILE A 263 -20.70 4.84 16.88
C ILE A 263 -22.09 4.44 16.37
N TYR A 264 -22.56 3.31 16.86
CA TYR A 264 -23.84 2.70 16.53
C TYR A 264 -24.81 2.86 17.68
N LYS A 265 -26.01 3.36 17.37
CA LYS A 265 -27.13 3.37 18.32
C LYS A 265 -27.87 2.06 18.26
N VAL A 266 -28.12 1.44 19.41
CA VAL A 266 -28.99 0.26 19.53
C VAL A 266 -30.44 0.70 19.36
N ILE A 267 -31.11 0.22 18.32
CA ILE A 267 -32.52 0.51 18.05
C ILE A 267 -33.40 -0.55 18.69
N GLU A 268 -33.14 -1.81 18.39
CA GLU A 268 -33.95 -2.95 18.82
C GLU A 268 -33.08 -4.19 18.97
N GLU A 269 -33.37 -4.96 20.01
CA GLU A 269 -32.82 -6.30 20.21
C GLU A 269 -33.87 -7.33 19.75
N GLN A 270 -33.56 -8.04 18.66
CA GLN A 270 -34.42 -9.04 18.04
C GLN A 270 -34.05 -10.45 18.53
N ASP A 271 -34.75 -11.48 18.06
CA ASP A 271 -34.57 -12.86 18.54
C ASP A 271 -33.21 -13.45 18.15
N ASP A 272 -32.69 -13.08 16.98
CA ASP A 272 -31.50 -13.61 16.31
C ASP A 272 -30.35 -12.59 16.20
N GLY A 273 -30.62 -11.30 16.41
CA GLY A 273 -29.62 -10.26 16.34
C GLY A 273 -30.07 -8.91 16.88
N ILE A 274 -29.33 -7.87 16.48
CA ILE A 274 -29.51 -6.51 16.97
C ILE A 274 -29.55 -5.55 15.78
N LEU A 275 -30.54 -4.66 15.79
CA LEU A 275 -30.64 -3.58 14.82
C LEU A 275 -29.93 -2.33 15.35
N PHE A 276 -28.91 -1.91 14.63
CA PHE A 276 -28.14 -0.70 14.90
C PHE A 276 -28.47 0.41 13.91
N LYS A 277 -28.21 1.65 14.33
CA LYS A 277 -28.33 2.84 13.48
C LYS A 277 -27.09 3.71 13.58
N LEU A 278 -26.55 4.10 12.43
CA LEU A 278 -25.42 5.03 12.31
C LEU A 278 -25.90 6.49 12.41
N SER A 279 -24.94 7.41 12.58
CA SER A 279 -25.18 8.86 12.59
C SER A 279 -25.80 9.39 11.29
N ASP A 280 -25.47 8.78 10.15
CA ASP A 280 -26.04 9.11 8.83
C ASP A 280 -27.47 8.58 8.63
N GLY A 281 -28.01 7.87 9.63
CA GLY A 281 -29.36 7.33 9.63
C GLY A 281 -29.50 5.95 8.99
N LYS A 282 -28.43 5.38 8.40
CA LYS A 282 -28.45 4.01 7.89
C LYS A 282 -28.57 3.01 9.03
N GLU A 283 -29.19 1.88 8.74
CA GLU A 283 -29.42 0.80 9.69
C GLU A 283 -28.62 -0.44 9.31
N ARG A 284 -28.24 -1.22 10.33
CA ARG A 284 -27.44 -2.45 10.23
C ARG A 284 -28.03 -3.49 11.15
N PHE A 285 -28.51 -4.59 10.58
CA PHE A 285 -28.86 -5.76 11.38
C PHE A 285 -27.66 -6.69 11.48
N VAL A 286 -27.29 -7.08 12.70
CA VAL A 286 -26.14 -7.95 12.95
C VAL A 286 -26.57 -9.09 13.88
N GLU A 287 -26.31 -10.32 13.47
CA GLU A 287 -26.63 -11.52 14.24
C GLU A 287 -25.78 -11.63 15.51
N TYR A 288 -26.30 -12.25 16.57
CA TYR A 288 -25.52 -12.47 17.80
C TYR A 288 -24.23 -13.26 17.56
N ALA A 289 -24.27 -14.23 16.63
CA ALA A 289 -23.11 -15.04 16.27
C ALA A 289 -21.98 -14.16 15.69
N ALA A 290 -22.31 -13.28 14.75
CA ALA A 290 -21.38 -12.31 14.17
C ALA A 290 -20.81 -11.32 15.20
N LEU A 291 -21.59 -10.97 16.22
CA LEU A 291 -21.17 -10.11 17.33
C LEU A 291 -20.35 -10.84 18.42
N ASN A 292 -20.24 -12.17 18.36
CA ASN A 292 -19.75 -13.01 19.45
C ASN A 292 -20.48 -12.75 20.78
N LEU A 293 -21.79 -12.49 20.73
CA LEU A 293 -22.63 -12.19 21.88
C LEU A 293 -23.71 -13.26 22.11
N LYS A 294 -24.33 -13.18 23.28
CA LYS A 294 -25.62 -13.84 23.57
C LYS A 294 -26.70 -12.77 23.70
N ARG A 295 -27.96 -13.17 23.49
CA ARG A 295 -29.12 -12.32 23.75
C ARG A 295 -29.13 -11.80 25.19
N GLY A 296 -29.45 -10.52 25.35
CA GLY A 296 -29.56 -9.78 26.59
C GLY A 296 -28.25 -9.20 27.13
N VAL A 297 -27.11 -9.36 26.45
CA VAL A 297 -25.79 -8.94 26.96
C VAL A 297 -25.55 -7.43 26.83
N ILE A 298 -26.14 -6.75 25.85
CA ILE A 298 -25.96 -5.30 25.65
C ILE A 298 -26.55 -4.46 26.81
N GLY A 299 -27.45 -5.05 27.60
CA GLY A 299 -27.97 -4.43 28.82
C GLY A 299 -28.72 -3.12 28.55
N LYS A 300 -28.34 -2.04 29.25
CA LYS A 300 -28.95 -0.70 29.09
C LYS A 300 -28.16 0.23 28.16
N SER A 301 -27.00 -0.20 27.65
CA SER A 301 -26.19 0.68 26.78
C SER A 301 -26.93 0.88 25.46
N LYS A 302 -27.00 2.14 25.02
CA LYS A 302 -27.65 2.53 23.76
C LYS A 302 -26.65 2.87 22.66
N LYS A 303 -25.35 2.90 22.96
CA LYS A 303 -24.29 3.32 22.04
C LYS A 303 -23.13 2.33 22.10
N ILE A 304 -22.74 1.84 20.93
CA ILE A 304 -21.67 0.87 20.75
C ILE A 304 -20.66 1.46 19.78
N ILE A 305 -19.37 1.33 20.06
CA ILE A 305 -18.32 1.59 19.07
C ILE A 305 -17.79 0.27 18.54
N MET A 306 -17.78 0.14 17.22
CA MET A 306 -17.29 -1.06 16.52
C MET A 306 -17.00 -0.76 15.05
N SER A 307 -16.36 -1.70 14.36
CA SER A 307 -16.29 -1.75 12.91
C SER A 307 -17.05 -2.97 12.41
N LEU A 308 -17.71 -2.86 11.26
CA LEU A 308 -18.49 -3.92 10.64
C LEU A 308 -18.03 -4.16 9.21
N VAL A 309 -18.08 -5.41 8.77
CA VAL A 309 -17.83 -5.78 7.37
C VAL A 309 -19.02 -6.55 6.85
N PHE A 310 -19.56 -6.14 5.70
CA PHE A 310 -20.58 -6.91 4.99
C PHE A 310 -19.89 -7.99 4.16
N TYR A 311 -20.19 -9.25 4.46
CA TYR A 311 -19.60 -10.42 3.82
C TYR A 311 -20.62 -11.57 3.81
N MET A 312 -20.76 -12.26 2.67
CA MET A 312 -21.73 -13.36 2.49
C MET A 312 -23.15 -12.98 2.92
N ASP A 313 -23.64 -11.85 2.41
CA ASP A 313 -24.99 -11.31 2.64
C ASP A 313 -25.34 -11.01 4.12
N ARG A 314 -24.34 -10.88 4.99
CA ARG A 314 -24.52 -10.52 6.40
C ARG A 314 -23.44 -9.58 6.90
N TRP A 315 -23.73 -8.90 8.01
CA TRP A 315 -22.77 -8.06 8.70
C TRP A 315 -21.98 -8.87 9.71
N GLU A 316 -20.66 -8.69 9.70
CA GLU A 316 -19.70 -9.35 10.57
C GLU A 316 -18.98 -8.31 11.43
N LEU A 317 -18.73 -8.65 12.71
CA LEU A 317 -17.91 -7.79 13.57
C LEU A 317 -16.45 -7.83 13.12
N ASN A 318 -15.89 -6.68 12.79
CA ASN A 318 -14.48 -6.54 12.49
C ASN A 318 -13.73 -6.02 13.72
N GLY A 319 -12.98 -6.89 14.38
CA GLY A 319 -12.26 -6.57 15.60
C GLY A 319 -13.15 -6.69 16.84
N VAL A 320 -13.27 -5.61 17.59
CA VAL A 320 -13.89 -5.59 18.93
C VAL A 320 -15.05 -4.61 18.95
N MET A 321 -16.03 -4.88 19.79
CA MET A 321 -17.07 -3.91 20.15
C MET A 321 -16.83 -3.42 21.57
N SER A 322 -16.96 -2.11 21.78
CA SER A 322 -16.93 -1.50 23.11
C SER A 322 -18.25 -0.77 23.38
N MET A 323 -18.78 -0.96 24.59
CA MET A 323 -19.98 -0.27 25.05
C MET A 323 -19.61 1.13 25.54
N LEU A 324 -20.30 2.15 25.04
CA LEU A 324 -20.11 3.52 25.50
C LEU A 324 -21.12 3.86 26.61
N PRO A 325 -20.72 4.70 27.59
CA PRO A 325 -21.65 5.31 28.54
C PRO A 325 -22.75 6.12 27.82
N ASP A 326 -23.97 6.13 28.36
CA ASP A 326 -25.10 6.91 27.81
C ASP A 326 -24.98 8.38 28.28
N ASP A 327 -23.96 9.09 27.80
CA ASP A 327 -23.62 10.47 28.21
C ASP A 327 -24.49 11.51 27.48
N GLY A 328 -25.80 11.27 27.41
CA GLY A 328 -26.74 12.09 26.65
C GLY A 328 -26.36 12.22 25.16
N ASP A 329 -27.09 13.05 24.41
CA ASP A 329 -26.75 13.38 23.03
C ASP A 329 -25.53 14.31 22.93
N LYS A 330 -24.53 14.16 23.81
CA LYS A 330 -23.21 14.68 23.49
C LYS A 330 -22.71 13.85 22.31
N PRO A 331 -22.41 14.47 21.16
CA PRO A 331 -21.54 13.82 20.22
C PRO A 331 -20.26 13.51 21.00
N LEU A 332 -19.85 12.23 21.06
CA LEU A 332 -18.41 12.00 21.20
C LEU A 332 -17.81 12.86 20.08
N ALA A 333 -16.85 13.72 20.44
CA ALA A 333 -16.14 14.56 19.48
C ALA A 333 -15.97 13.74 18.21
N GLU A 334 -16.40 14.28 17.07
CA GLU A 334 -16.32 13.65 15.77
C GLU A 334 -14.88 13.19 15.56
N SER A 335 -14.49 12.02 16.08
CA SER A 335 -13.17 11.44 15.97
C SER A 335 -13.14 10.66 14.67
N THR A 336 -13.55 11.38 13.63
CA THR A 336 -13.25 11.17 12.23
C THR A 336 -13.31 12.57 11.65
N GLU A 337 -12.38 13.44 12.08
CA GLU A 337 -11.60 14.08 11.04
C GLU A 337 -11.05 12.92 10.20
N ASN A 338 -11.80 12.52 9.17
CA ASN A 338 -11.18 12.19 7.91
C ASN A 338 -10.31 13.40 7.57
N THR A 339 -9.09 13.43 8.09
CA THR A 339 -8.06 14.39 7.67
C THR A 339 -7.77 14.25 6.17
N ASP A 340 -8.28 13.18 5.54
CA ASP A 340 -8.17 12.92 4.10
C ASP A 340 -9.50 13.01 3.33
N ALA A 341 -10.63 13.36 3.97
CA ALA A 341 -11.82 13.72 3.19
C ALA A 341 -11.62 15.15 2.71
N PRO A 342 -11.47 15.40 1.39
CA PRO A 342 -11.36 16.76 0.89
C PRO A 342 -12.59 17.52 1.37
N SER A 343 -12.38 18.59 2.14
CA SER A 343 -13.45 19.47 2.56
C SER A 343 -14.27 19.81 1.32
N THR A 344 -15.56 19.45 1.30
CA THR A 344 -16.49 19.76 0.19
C THR A 344 -16.76 21.26 0.05
N ILE A 345 -16.00 22.09 0.76
CA ILE A 345 -15.90 23.53 0.56
C ILE A 345 -15.06 23.73 -0.71
N GLY A 346 -15.74 23.90 -1.84
CA GLY A 346 -15.08 24.17 -3.12
C GLY A 346 -14.14 25.39 -3.06
N ILE A 347 -13.16 25.42 -3.97
CA ILE A 347 -12.13 26.46 -4.02
C ILE A 347 -12.77 27.82 -4.35
N PRO A 348 -12.73 28.81 -3.44
CA PRO A 348 -13.30 30.11 -3.74
C PRO A 348 -12.53 30.79 -4.87
N ASN A 349 -13.23 31.60 -5.66
CA ASN A 349 -12.66 32.32 -6.81
C ASN A 349 -12.01 31.44 -7.90
N TYR A 350 -12.26 30.12 -7.97
CA TYR A 350 -11.62 29.21 -8.93
C TYR A 350 -11.59 29.72 -10.39
N LYS A 351 -12.71 30.24 -10.90
CA LYS A 351 -12.77 30.81 -12.27
C LYS A 351 -11.83 32.01 -12.47
N LYS A 352 -11.58 32.80 -11.43
CA LYS A 352 -10.60 33.91 -11.45
C LYS A 352 -9.20 33.33 -11.44
N LEU A 353 -8.93 32.34 -10.59
CA LEU A 353 -7.63 31.67 -10.49
C LEU A 353 -7.21 31.07 -11.83
N MET A 354 -8.10 30.33 -12.50
CA MET A 354 -7.80 29.75 -13.82
C MET A 354 -7.52 30.84 -14.87
N LYS A 355 -8.19 31.98 -14.82
CA LYS A 355 -7.85 33.10 -15.72
C LYS A 355 -6.47 33.70 -15.42
N LEU A 356 -6.09 33.80 -14.14
CA LEU A 356 -4.80 34.33 -13.71
C LEU A 356 -3.65 33.43 -14.17
N SER A 357 -3.82 32.11 -14.12
CA SER A 357 -2.78 31.13 -14.45
C SER A 357 -2.73 30.75 -15.93
N GLY A 358 -3.63 31.27 -16.78
CA GLY A 358 -3.73 30.85 -18.19
C GLY A 358 -4.36 29.47 -18.37
N ASN A 359 -5.37 29.14 -17.55
CA ASN A 359 -6.10 27.87 -17.48
C ASN A 359 -5.26 26.68 -17.01
N SER A 360 -4.27 26.91 -16.16
CA SER A 360 -3.53 25.82 -15.52
C SER A 360 -3.80 25.75 -14.02
N PRO A 361 -3.81 24.54 -13.45
CA PRO A 361 -3.96 24.32 -12.01
C PRO A 361 -2.73 24.68 -11.16
N LEU A 362 -1.57 24.97 -11.78
CA LEU A 362 -0.32 25.23 -11.06
C LEU A 362 -0.07 26.73 -10.83
N PHE A 363 0.33 27.04 -9.59
CA PHE A 363 0.79 28.36 -9.14
C PHE A 363 2.13 28.21 -8.41
N TYR A 364 3.04 29.16 -8.64
CA TYR A 364 4.40 29.12 -8.13
C TYR A 364 4.69 30.34 -7.28
N PHE A 365 5.37 30.14 -6.14
CA PHE A 365 5.68 31.21 -5.19
C PHE A 365 7.12 31.09 -4.73
N LYS A 366 7.77 32.23 -4.52
CA LYS A 366 9.15 32.27 -4.05
C LYS A 366 9.24 31.74 -2.62
N ASP A 367 8.35 32.21 -1.76
CA ASP A 367 8.38 32.01 -0.32
C ASP A 367 6.96 31.94 0.28
N GLU A 368 6.90 31.55 1.56
CA GLU A 368 5.66 31.45 2.33
C GLU A 368 4.86 32.77 2.33
N LYS A 369 5.53 33.92 2.27
CA LYS A 369 4.85 35.22 2.28
C LYS A 369 4.06 35.44 0.99
N GLU A 370 4.66 35.18 -0.16
CA GLU A 370 3.96 35.27 -1.46
C GLU A 370 2.79 34.28 -1.54
N TYR A 371 3.00 33.06 -1.04
CA TYR A 371 1.95 32.04 -0.96
C TYR A 371 0.76 32.46 -0.09
N LEU A 372 1.01 32.94 1.14
CA LEU A 372 -0.05 33.40 2.04
C LEU A 372 -0.81 34.61 1.47
N ASP A 373 -0.11 35.50 0.76
CA ASP A 373 -0.73 36.61 0.06
C ASP A 373 -1.69 36.13 -1.04
N PHE A 374 -1.30 35.11 -1.81
CA PHE A 374 -2.15 34.48 -2.81
C PHE A 374 -3.40 33.84 -2.19
N LEU A 375 -3.25 33.08 -1.09
CA LEU A 375 -4.40 32.47 -0.40
C LEU A 375 -5.42 33.53 0.06
N ARG A 376 -4.95 34.66 0.59
CA ARG A 376 -5.82 35.76 1.08
C ARG A 376 -6.46 36.54 -0.07
N LYS A 377 -5.66 37.00 -1.01
CA LYS A 377 -6.06 38.02 -1.99
C LYS A 377 -6.71 37.41 -3.22
N ASP A 378 -6.19 36.28 -3.68
CA ASP A 378 -6.62 35.67 -4.93
C ASP A 378 -7.58 34.52 -4.72
N MET A 379 -7.24 33.58 -3.84
CA MET A 379 -8.14 32.49 -3.47
C MET A 379 -9.28 32.98 -2.59
N GLY A 380 -9.06 33.98 -1.74
CA GLY A 380 -10.11 34.56 -0.90
C GLY A 380 -10.38 33.77 0.38
N LEU A 381 -9.41 32.97 0.83
CA LEU A 381 -9.50 32.23 2.08
C LEU A 381 -9.41 33.18 3.28
N LYS A 382 -10.25 32.92 4.28
CA LYS A 382 -10.22 33.59 5.59
C LYS A 382 -9.38 32.76 6.56
N ASN A 383 -8.75 33.41 7.54
CA ASN A 383 -7.96 32.76 8.60
C ASN A 383 -6.78 31.92 8.10
N VAL A 384 -6.07 32.38 7.07
CA VAL A 384 -4.87 31.66 6.58
C VAL A 384 -3.68 31.74 7.55
N ASP A 385 -3.78 32.50 8.65
CA ASP A 385 -2.72 32.58 9.65
C ASP A 385 -2.45 31.22 10.32
N ALA A 386 -3.42 30.29 10.29
CA ALA A 386 -3.21 28.90 10.72
C ALA A 386 -2.26 28.11 9.82
N GLN A 387 -1.97 28.62 8.61
CA GLN A 387 -1.06 27.99 7.64
C GLN A 387 0.40 28.43 7.83
N ILE A 388 0.66 29.39 8.74
CA ILE A 388 2.01 29.90 9.00
C ILE A 388 2.86 28.81 9.68
N GLY A 389 4.05 28.55 9.14
CA GLY A 389 5.01 27.58 9.68
C GLY A 389 4.62 26.13 9.42
N MET A 390 3.67 25.86 8.52
CA MET A 390 3.31 24.50 8.13
C MET A 390 4.33 23.85 7.18
N PHE A 391 5.15 24.65 6.49
CA PHE A 391 6.19 24.13 5.61
C PHE A 391 7.39 23.63 6.43
N GLN A 392 7.81 22.38 6.16
CA GLN A 392 9.10 21.89 6.62
C GLN A 392 10.23 22.49 5.77
N GLY A 393 11.38 22.76 6.39
CA GLY A 393 12.56 23.32 5.73
C GLY A 393 12.50 24.83 5.51
N ASP A 394 13.07 25.30 4.40
CA ASP A 394 13.37 26.71 4.16
C ASP A 394 12.13 27.56 3.79
N GLY A 395 10.99 26.90 3.49
CA GLY A 395 9.73 27.58 3.15
C GLY A 395 9.77 28.32 1.81
N GLU A 396 10.63 27.89 0.89
CA GLU A 396 10.83 28.49 -0.43
C GLU A 396 10.39 27.56 -1.58
N ASN A 397 10.34 28.10 -2.80
CA ASN A 397 10.03 27.38 -4.04
C ASN A 397 8.72 26.59 -3.94
N ILE A 398 7.65 27.28 -3.53
CA ILE A 398 6.37 26.67 -3.22
C ILE A 398 5.54 26.50 -4.49
N VAL A 399 4.86 25.36 -4.59
CA VAL A 399 3.86 25.07 -5.63
C VAL A 399 2.51 24.89 -4.96
N ALA A 400 1.46 25.54 -5.49
CA ALA A 400 0.08 25.18 -5.19
C ALA A 400 -0.56 24.54 -6.43
N PHE A 401 -1.18 23.37 -6.25
CA PHE A 401 -1.88 22.63 -7.30
C PHE A 401 -3.37 22.58 -7.00
N ILE A 402 -4.18 23.15 -7.91
CA ILE A 402 -5.63 23.31 -7.75
C ILE A 402 -6.35 22.58 -8.90
N PRO A 403 -6.54 21.25 -8.80
CA PRO A 403 -7.00 20.43 -9.93
C PRO A 403 -8.44 20.75 -10.34
N SER A 404 -9.32 21.04 -9.38
CA SER A 404 -10.74 21.25 -9.64
C SER A 404 -11.37 22.28 -8.68
N PRO A 405 -12.56 22.81 -8.99
CA PRO A 405 -13.27 23.72 -8.09
C PRO A 405 -13.91 23.01 -6.88
N SER A 406 -14.05 21.69 -6.90
CA SER A 406 -14.79 20.90 -5.90
C SER A 406 -13.90 20.04 -5.02
N THR A 407 -12.64 19.87 -5.40
CA THR A 407 -11.62 19.15 -4.63
C THR A 407 -10.82 20.14 -3.79
N GLY A 408 -10.14 19.63 -2.76
CA GLY A 408 -9.09 20.38 -2.08
C GLY A 408 -7.96 20.77 -3.05
N PHE A 409 -7.02 21.56 -2.55
CA PHE A 409 -5.79 21.90 -3.27
C PHE A 409 -4.59 21.41 -2.47
N GLU A 410 -3.52 21.09 -3.20
CA GLU A 410 -2.26 20.63 -2.63
C GLU A 410 -1.26 21.78 -2.61
N THR A 411 -0.34 21.77 -1.63
CA THR A 411 0.77 22.71 -1.58
C THR A 411 2.05 22.01 -1.17
N CYS A 412 3.12 22.28 -1.91
CA CYS A 412 4.42 21.64 -1.76
C CYS A 412 5.52 22.71 -1.62
N SER A 413 6.30 22.71 -0.55
CA SER A 413 7.54 23.50 -0.49
C SER A 413 8.69 22.79 -1.22
N ASN A 414 9.71 23.54 -1.65
CA ASN A 414 10.88 23.02 -2.37
C ASN A 414 10.57 22.28 -3.68
N ALA A 415 9.39 22.51 -4.25
CA ALA A 415 8.88 21.80 -5.42
C ALA A 415 9.05 22.58 -6.73
N ALA A 416 8.93 23.91 -6.68
CA ALA A 416 8.90 24.74 -7.89
C ALA A 416 10.18 24.59 -8.71
N GLN A 417 11.33 24.46 -8.05
CA GLN A 417 12.62 24.24 -8.73
C GLN A 417 12.68 23.00 -9.62
N CYS A 418 11.85 21.98 -9.36
CA CYS A 418 11.85 20.73 -10.12
C CYS A 418 10.98 20.78 -11.38
N ILE A 419 10.04 21.71 -11.48
CA ILE A 419 8.96 21.70 -12.49
C ILE A 419 9.32 22.60 -13.67
N CYS A 420 9.55 22.02 -14.84
CA CYS A 420 9.80 22.73 -16.08
C CYS A 420 8.48 23.26 -16.67
N ASP A 421 8.19 24.54 -16.42
CA ASP A 421 7.03 25.25 -16.97
C ASP A 421 7.49 26.65 -17.42
N GLU A 422 7.03 27.12 -18.58
CA GLU A 422 7.32 28.47 -19.06
C GLU A 422 6.85 29.57 -18.10
N ARG A 423 5.84 29.28 -17.27
CA ARG A 423 5.27 30.19 -16.26
C ARG A 423 5.99 30.13 -14.92
N ASN A 424 6.89 29.15 -14.73
CA ASN A 424 7.59 28.94 -13.48
C ASN A 424 8.97 29.65 -13.49
N PRO A 425 9.12 30.80 -12.82
CA PRO A 425 10.40 31.51 -12.78
C PRO A 425 11.43 30.85 -11.85
N TYR A 426 11.05 29.83 -11.08
CA TYR A 426 11.91 29.20 -10.07
C TYR A 426 12.52 27.88 -10.53
N TYR A 427 12.20 27.39 -11.74
CA TYR A 427 12.75 26.15 -12.28
C TYR A 427 14.28 26.21 -12.39
N VAL A 428 14.95 25.15 -11.96
CA VAL A 428 16.41 25.01 -12.05
C VAL A 428 16.74 23.70 -12.77
N ALA A 429 17.25 23.80 -14.00
CA ALA A 429 17.57 22.62 -14.82
C ALA A 429 18.66 21.70 -14.22
N THR A 430 19.42 22.21 -13.25
CA THR A 430 20.48 21.48 -12.52
C THR A 430 20.03 21.01 -11.13
N THR A 431 18.74 21.05 -10.81
CA THR A 431 18.22 20.48 -9.56
C THR A 431 18.61 19.02 -9.44
N GLY A 432 19.04 18.63 -8.23
CA GLY A 432 19.51 17.29 -7.95
C GLY A 432 18.43 16.23 -8.13
N ILE A 433 18.88 15.00 -8.36
CA ILE A 433 17.99 13.85 -8.55
C ILE A 433 17.20 13.59 -7.26
N ASP A 434 17.81 13.78 -6.09
CA ASP A 434 17.14 13.55 -4.80
C ASP A 434 15.94 14.50 -4.60
N GLU A 435 16.07 15.77 -4.97
CA GLU A 435 14.96 16.73 -4.91
C GLU A 435 13.86 16.40 -5.94
N GLN A 436 14.22 15.89 -7.12
CA GLN A 436 13.26 15.42 -8.13
C GLN A 436 12.45 14.22 -7.62
N TRP A 437 13.11 13.25 -6.99
CA TRP A 437 12.43 12.10 -6.39
C TRP A 437 11.65 12.46 -5.14
N ASN A 438 12.10 13.43 -4.36
CA ASN A 438 11.32 13.94 -3.24
C ASN A 438 10.02 14.59 -3.73
N LEU A 439 10.06 15.37 -4.83
CA LEU A 439 8.85 15.87 -5.49
C LEU A 439 7.91 14.71 -5.87
N PHE A 440 8.46 13.68 -6.50
CA PHE A 440 7.69 12.54 -7.01
C PHE A 440 7.08 11.67 -5.90
N VAL A 441 7.87 11.25 -4.91
CA VAL A 441 7.46 10.27 -3.90
C VAL A 441 6.71 10.93 -2.74
N SER A 442 7.20 12.07 -2.27
CA SER A 442 6.78 12.62 -0.97
C SER A 442 5.85 13.82 -1.09
N LEU A 443 6.02 14.64 -2.13
CA LEU A 443 5.40 15.97 -2.16
C LEU A 443 4.20 16.08 -3.09
N SER A 444 4.07 15.25 -4.12
CA SER A 444 3.01 15.38 -5.13
C SER A 444 1.92 14.33 -4.94
N THR A 445 0.65 14.69 -5.14
CA THR A 445 -0.46 13.74 -5.32
C THR A 445 -0.42 13.05 -6.69
N HIS A 446 -1.19 11.97 -6.84
CA HIS A 446 -1.40 11.29 -8.12
C HIS A 446 -1.92 12.24 -9.21
N GLU A 447 -2.91 13.08 -8.89
CA GLU A 447 -3.49 14.05 -9.83
C GLU A 447 -2.45 15.09 -10.30
N MET A 448 -1.57 15.54 -9.39
CA MET A 448 -0.47 16.44 -9.75
C MET A 448 0.55 15.76 -10.63
N LEU A 449 0.99 14.54 -10.29
CA LEU A 449 1.94 13.78 -11.11
C LEU A 449 1.37 13.51 -12.51
N GLN A 450 0.13 13.06 -12.60
CA GLN A 450 -0.55 12.88 -13.88
C GLN A 450 -0.50 14.15 -14.72
N TYR A 451 -0.86 15.30 -14.14
CA TYR A 451 -0.83 16.59 -14.84
C TYR A 451 0.58 16.93 -15.36
N LEU A 452 1.62 16.69 -14.54
CA LEU A 452 3.02 16.99 -14.86
C LEU A 452 3.59 16.07 -15.95
N PHE A 453 3.31 14.76 -15.89
CA PHE A 453 3.76 13.80 -16.91
C PHE A 453 3.04 13.99 -18.24
N GLU A 454 1.74 14.26 -18.27
CA GLU A 454 0.99 14.56 -19.50
C GLU A 454 1.50 15.78 -20.28
N ARG A 455 2.33 16.62 -19.65
CA ARG A 455 2.85 17.88 -20.20
C ARG A 455 4.37 17.93 -20.24
N ASP A 456 5.05 16.81 -20.02
CA ASP A 456 6.52 16.69 -20.05
C ASP A 456 7.23 17.70 -19.11
N MET A 457 6.65 17.96 -17.94
CA MET A 457 7.11 19.01 -17.03
C MET A 457 8.22 18.57 -16.06
N LEU A 458 8.66 17.31 -16.12
CA LEU A 458 9.69 16.73 -15.24
C LEU A 458 10.89 16.17 -16.04
N PRO A 459 11.54 16.95 -16.93
CA PRO A 459 12.57 16.44 -17.85
C PRO A 459 13.86 15.96 -17.15
N GLN A 460 14.04 16.27 -15.87
CA GLN A 460 15.22 15.88 -15.10
C GLN A 460 14.98 14.66 -14.20
N LEU A 461 13.73 14.26 -13.98
CA LEU A 461 13.39 13.13 -13.12
C LEU A 461 13.85 11.83 -13.77
N ARG A 462 14.84 11.16 -13.17
CA ARG A 462 15.44 9.93 -13.70
C ARG A 462 16.06 9.11 -12.58
N PHE A 463 16.26 7.82 -12.80
CA PHE A 463 17.08 7.02 -11.90
C PHE A 463 18.57 7.44 -11.96
N PRO A 464 19.35 7.24 -10.89
CA PRO A 464 20.79 7.45 -10.91
C PRO A 464 21.45 6.56 -11.96
N CYS A 465 22.21 7.15 -12.87
CA CYS A 465 22.83 6.45 -13.99
C CYS A 465 24.22 7.03 -14.31
N PRO A 466 25.11 6.27 -14.98
CA PRO A 466 26.33 6.81 -15.55
C PRO A 466 26.06 7.95 -16.57
N PRO A 467 27.04 8.84 -16.79
CA PRO A 467 26.92 9.87 -17.82
C PRO A 467 26.70 9.29 -19.21
N GLY A 468 25.78 9.89 -19.98
CA GLY A 468 25.40 9.47 -21.31
C GLY A 468 24.21 8.51 -21.38
N LEU A 469 23.63 8.11 -20.24
CA LEU A 469 22.44 7.27 -20.15
C LEU A 469 21.23 8.01 -19.53
N GLU A 470 21.31 9.33 -19.41
CA GLU A 470 20.29 10.14 -18.74
C GLU A 470 18.95 10.08 -19.46
N ALA A 471 18.96 10.06 -20.80
CA ALA A 471 17.74 10.01 -21.61
C ALA A 471 17.04 8.65 -21.45
N GLU A 472 17.79 7.55 -21.49
CA GLU A 472 17.28 6.21 -21.27
C GLU A 472 16.75 6.03 -19.85
N SER A 473 17.47 6.56 -18.85
CA SER A 473 17.04 6.53 -17.45
C SER A 473 15.75 7.34 -17.21
N HIS A 474 15.65 8.54 -17.83
CA HIS A 474 14.43 9.34 -17.78
C HIS A 474 13.26 8.62 -18.47
N LYS A 475 13.50 8.01 -19.63
CA LYS A 475 12.50 7.24 -20.38
C LYS A 475 11.89 6.12 -19.52
N ILE A 476 12.71 5.41 -18.75
CA ILE A 476 12.23 4.36 -17.83
C ILE A 476 11.26 4.95 -16.80
N VAL A 477 11.53 6.14 -16.26
CA VAL A 477 10.59 6.78 -15.34
C VAL A 477 9.28 7.13 -16.05
N VAL A 478 9.35 7.79 -17.22
CA VAL A 478 8.17 8.22 -17.98
C VAL A 478 7.29 7.03 -18.39
N GLU A 479 7.87 5.91 -18.83
CA GLU A 479 7.12 4.73 -19.25
C GLU A 479 6.55 3.89 -18.08
N ASN A 480 6.91 4.22 -16.85
CA ASN A 480 6.53 3.44 -15.66
C ASN A 480 6.07 4.34 -14.49
N TRP A 481 5.72 5.61 -14.72
CA TRP A 481 5.53 6.57 -13.62
C TRP A 481 4.39 6.16 -12.67
N ASP A 482 3.25 5.69 -13.17
CA ASP A 482 2.13 5.24 -12.33
C ASP A 482 2.52 4.02 -11.49
N PHE A 483 3.21 3.04 -12.10
CA PHE A 483 3.75 1.90 -11.36
C PHE A 483 4.74 2.34 -10.28
N LEU A 484 5.66 3.25 -10.61
CA LEU A 484 6.67 3.75 -9.68
C LEU A 484 6.04 4.54 -8.53
N GLU A 485 4.98 5.29 -8.81
CA GLU A 485 4.21 5.99 -7.79
C GLU A 485 3.59 4.98 -6.81
N ARG A 486 2.89 3.96 -7.33
CA ARG A 486 2.33 2.88 -6.52
C ARG A 486 3.41 2.15 -5.72
N ASN A 487 4.50 1.78 -6.38
CA ASN A 487 5.57 1.00 -5.75
C ASN A 487 6.35 1.78 -4.71
N PHE A 488 6.56 3.09 -4.85
CA PHE A 488 7.28 3.87 -3.85
C PHE A 488 6.37 4.43 -2.75
N LYS A 489 5.15 4.84 -3.08
CA LYS A 489 4.21 5.37 -2.08
C LYS A 489 3.53 4.25 -1.29
N ARG A 490 3.17 3.13 -1.93
CA ARG A 490 2.51 1.95 -1.33
C ARG A 490 1.34 2.32 -0.42
N ILE A 491 1.58 2.32 0.89
CA ILE A 491 0.62 2.67 1.94
C ILE A 491 0.24 4.17 1.98
N ASN A 492 0.93 4.98 1.19
CA ASN A 492 0.69 6.41 0.98
C ASN A 492 0.18 6.72 -0.44
N TYR A 493 -0.04 5.71 -1.28
CA TYR A 493 -0.78 5.85 -2.54
C TYR A 493 -2.26 5.92 -2.24
#